data_AF-A0AA85K3M1-F1
#
_entry.id   AF-A0AA85K3M1-F1
#
_cell.length_a   1.000
_cell.length_b   1.000
_cell.length_c   1.000
_cell.angle_alpha   90.00
_cell.angle_beta   90.00
_cell.angle_gamma   90.00
#
_symmetry.space_group_name_H-M   'P 1'
#
loop_
_entity.id
_entity.type
_entity.pdbx_description
1 polymer ?
#
loop_
_entity_poly.entity_id
_entity_poly.type
_entity_poly.pdbx_seq_one_letter_code
_entity_poly.pdbx_strand_id
1 'polypeptide(L)'
;MDDTFILCDNGSDRSTIITEFNEVHSAMKFTCEEESQDRIAFLDVLLTRKPDGSIKRNLHSQSTWTGKYTHFHSFVPIKYKRNLVKTLSHRVRAICSKEVIEDELSIVYDTSIENGYPEKLMKKHMTKKTEKDYSLPVKKASLYTTKIHGRYTKRDNFEEIEKFSSKNLKCCKLHVLFSVRPMEIS
;
A
#
# COMPACT_ATOMS: atom_id res chain seq x y z
N MET A 1 -10.12 -12.11 0.33
CA MET A 1 -8.85 -11.34 0.33
C MET A 1 -8.06 -12.03 -0.73
N ASP A 2 -7.89 -11.34 -1.86
CA ASP A 2 -7.67 -12.04 -3.13
C ASP A 2 -6.21 -11.88 -3.57
N ASP A 3 -5.59 -10.74 -3.26
CA ASP A 3 -4.18 -10.46 -3.51
C ASP A 3 -3.35 -10.43 -2.22
N THR A 4 -2.18 -11.07 -2.26
CA THR A 4 -1.23 -11.12 -1.14
C THR A 4 0.16 -10.71 -1.62
N PHE A 5 0.83 -9.86 -0.84
CA PHE A 5 2.22 -9.50 -1.07
C PHE A 5 3.14 -10.38 -0.22
N ILE A 6 4.11 -11.05 -0.84
CA ILE A 6 5.03 -11.98 -0.17
C ILE A 6 6.46 -11.46 -0.34
N LEU A 7 7.22 -11.40 0.75
CA LEU A 7 8.65 -11.13 0.74
C LEU A 7 9.41 -12.43 0.94
N CYS A 8 10.30 -12.76 0.01
CA CYS A 8 11.09 -13.98 0.02
C CYS A 8 12.58 -13.67 -0.08
N ASP A 9 13.41 -14.54 0.50
CA ASP A 9 14.85 -14.49 0.29
C ASP A 9 15.20 -14.91 -1.15
N ASN A 10 16.32 -14.41 -1.68
CA ASN A 10 16.77 -14.66 -3.06
C ASN A 10 16.89 -16.14 -3.46
N GLY A 11 17.01 -17.05 -2.50
CA GLY A 11 17.07 -18.49 -2.74
C GLY A 11 15.71 -19.20 -2.78
N SER A 12 14.62 -18.48 -2.55
CA SER A 12 13.27 -19.06 -2.52
C SER A 12 12.77 -19.30 -3.94
N ASP A 13 12.34 -20.53 -4.22
CA ASP A 13 11.75 -20.87 -5.50
C ASP A 13 10.26 -20.52 -5.52
N ARG A 14 9.89 -19.54 -6.35
CA ARG A 14 8.51 -19.13 -6.58
C ARG A 14 7.63 -20.31 -6.99
N SER A 15 8.13 -21.20 -7.84
CA SER A 15 7.33 -22.29 -8.38
C SER A 15 6.90 -23.27 -7.28
N THR A 16 7.80 -23.51 -6.32
CA THR A 16 7.51 -24.29 -5.11
C THR A 16 6.40 -23.62 -4.29
N ILE A 17 6.53 -22.32 -4.00
CA ILE A 17 5.53 -21.58 -3.22
C ILE A 17 4.15 -21.62 -3.89
N ILE A 18 4.06 -21.33 -5.19
CA ILE A 18 2.79 -21.37 -5.93
C ILE A 18 2.18 -22.78 -5.91
N THR A 19 3.01 -23.81 -6.04
CA THR A 19 2.56 -25.20 -6.05
C THR A 19 1.95 -25.56 -4.70
N GLU A 20 2.65 -25.30 -3.59
CA GLU A 20 2.15 -25.54 -2.24
C GLU A 20 0.82 -24.81 -1.97
N PHE A 21 0.71 -23.54 -2.38
CA PHE A 21 -0.53 -22.78 -2.23
C PHE A 21 -1.69 -23.39 -3.01
N ASN A 22 -1.43 -23.90 -4.21
CA ASN A 22 -2.42 -24.56 -5.06
C ASN A 22 -2.82 -25.96 -4.58
N GLU A 23 -2.03 -26.59 -3.71
CA GLU A 23 -2.34 -27.89 -3.11
C GLU A 23 -3.34 -27.79 -1.95
N VAL A 24 -3.45 -26.62 -1.31
CA VAL A 24 -4.32 -26.42 -0.14
C VAL A 24 -5.79 -26.73 -0.43
N HIS A 25 -6.30 -26.32 -1.60
CA HIS A 25 -7.71 -26.54 -1.94
C HIS A 25 -7.94 -26.54 -3.46
N SER A 26 -8.56 -27.60 -3.97
CA SER A 26 -8.77 -27.83 -5.42
C SER A 26 -9.58 -26.74 -6.14
N ALA A 27 -10.45 -26.03 -5.42
CA ALA A 27 -11.24 -24.92 -5.96
C ALA A 27 -10.51 -23.56 -5.99
N MET A 28 -9.32 -23.45 -5.40
CA MET A 28 -8.54 -22.21 -5.36
C MET A 28 -7.31 -22.34 -6.27
N LYS A 29 -7.12 -21.36 -7.15
CA LYS A 29 -5.95 -21.28 -8.03
C LYS A 29 -5.20 -19.99 -7.76
N PHE A 30 -3.98 -20.10 -7.26
CA PHE A 30 -3.08 -18.99 -7.02
C PHE A 30 -2.16 -18.78 -8.21
N THR A 31 -2.00 -17.53 -8.58
CA THR A 31 -1.00 -17.03 -9.52
C THR A 31 -0.06 -16.08 -8.77
N CYS A 32 1.18 -15.94 -9.22
CA CYS A 32 2.10 -14.96 -8.63
C CYS A 32 2.88 -14.24 -9.72
N GLU A 33 2.96 -12.93 -9.54
CA GLU A 33 3.71 -11.98 -10.35
C GLU A 33 5.06 -11.71 -9.69
N GLU A 34 6.10 -11.49 -10.51
CA GLU A 34 7.45 -11.19 -10.04
C GLU A 34 7.76 -9.70 -10.16
N GLU A 35 8.63 -9.23 -9.27
CA GLU A 35 9.24 -7.91 -9.40
C GLU A 35 10.06 -7.88 -10.70
N SER A 36 9.82 -6.86 -11.53
CA SER A 36 10.54 -6.64 -12.78
C SER A 36 11.09 -5.23 -12.81
N GLN A 37 12.36 -5.08 -13.16
CA GLN A 37 13.07 -3.79 -13.18
C GLN A 37 12.97 -3.03 -11.85
N ASP A 38 13.12 -3.73 -10.73
CA ASP A 38 12.98 -3.21 -9.36
C ASP A 38 11.58 -2.62 -9.06
N ARG A 39 10.56 -3.09 -9.80
CA ARG A 39 9.18 -2.61 -9.68
C ARG A 39 8.19 -3.74 -9.60
N ILE A 40 7.17 -3.55 -8.77
CA ILE A 40 6.03 -4.46 -8.69
C ILE A 40 4.77 -3.65 -8.38
N ALA A 41 3.69 -3.94 -9.11
CA ALA A 41 2.39 -3.36 -8.81
C ALA A 41 1.72 -4.19 -7.70
N PHE A 42 1.14 -3.51 -6.73
CA PHE A 42 0.27 -4.14 -5.74
C PHE A 42 -0.99 -3.30 -5.59
N LEU A 43 -2.13 -3.86 -5.99
CA LEU A 43 -3.40 -3.15 -6.11
C LEU A 43 -3.22 -1.87 -6.96
N ASP A 44 -3.46 -0.72 -6.34
CA ASP A 44 -3.41 0.60 -6.95
C ASP A 44 -2.10 1.36 -6.66
N VAL A 45 -1.05 0.64 -6.24
CA VAL A 45 0.24 1.21 -5.87
C VAL A 45 1.37 0.52 -6.63
N LEU A 46 2.22 1.32 -7.27
CA LEU A 46 3.46 0.84 -7.85
C LEU A 46 4.57 1.00 -6.81
N LEU A 47 5.15 -0.13 -6.41
CA LEU A 47 6.30 -0.18 -5.53
C LEU A 47 7.55 -0.20 -6.40
N THR A 48 8.52 0.67 -6.11
CA THR A 48 9.83 0.66 -6.76
C THR A 48 10.91 0.58 -5.70
N ARG A 49 11.75 -0.45 -5.75
CA ARG A 49 12.91 -0.56 -4.86
C ARG A 49 13.98 0.43 -5.30
N LYS A 50 14.50 1.21 -4.36
CA LYS A 50 15.61 2.14 -4.59
C LYS A 50 16.95 1.47 -4.32
N PRO A 51 18.07 2.02 -4.83
CA PRO A 51 19.41 1.50 -4.57
C PRO A 51 19.78 1.45 -3.08
N ASP A 52 19.19 2.32 -2.25
CA ASP A 52 19.39 2.35 -0.80
C ASP A 52 18.52 1.34 -0.03
N GLY A 53 17.77 0.50 -0.74
CA GLY A 53 16.85 -0.49 -0.18
C GLY A 53 15.51 0.07 0.28
N SER A 54 15.28 1.39 0.19
CA SER A 54 13.98 1.98 0.49
C SER A 54 12.97 1.79 -0.65
N ILE A 55 11.68 1.87 -0.34
CA ILE A 55 10.61 1.69 -1.32
C ILE A 55 10.02 3.05 -1.69
N LYS A 56 10.07 3.38 -2.98
CA LYS A 56 9.29 4.47 -3.57
C LYS A 56 7.88 3.96 -3.89
N ARG A 57 6.87 4.76 -3.55
CA ARG A 57 5.46 4.46 -3.80
C ARG A 57 4.87 5.49 -4.76
N ASN A 58 4.23 5.00 -5.80
CA ASN A 58 3.52 5.75 -6.83
C ASN A 58 2.11 5.18 -6.98
N LEU A 59 1.18 5.93 -7.57
CA LEU A 59 -0.10 5.32 -7.93
C LEU A 59 0.09 4.45 -9.17
N HIS A 60 -0.47 3.24 -9.13
CA HIS A 60 -0.55 2.38 -10.30
C HIS A 60 -1.98 2.43 -10.83
N SER A 61 -2.12 2.84 -12.09
CA SER A 61 -3.37 2.69 -12.81
C SER A 61 -3.23 1.51 -13.76
N GLN A 62 -4.17 0.58 -13.69
CA GLN A 62 -4.26 -0.51 -14.67
C GLN A 62 -4.32 0.08 -16.08
N SER A 63 -3.83 -0.66 -17.08
CA SER A 63 -3.84 -0.25 -18.49
C SER A 63 -5.25 0.08 -19.03
N THR A 64 -6.29 -0.40 -18.36
CA THR A 64 -7.71 -0.14 -18.67
C THR A 64 -8.24 1.18 -18.10
N TRP A 65 -7.47 1.88 -17.27
CA TRP A 65 -7.91 3.15 -16.68
C TRP A 65 -7.90 4.27 -17.72
N THR A 66 -9.08 4.77 -18.08
CA THR A 66 -9.25 5.79 -19.12
C THR A 66 -9.26 7.22 -18.58
N GLY A 67 -8.90 7.45 -17.31
CA GLY A 67 -8.99 8.79 -16.70
C GLY A 67 -10.41 9.36 -16.55
N LYS A 68 -11.45 8.55 -16.73
CA LYS A 68 -12.84 9.05 -16.70
C LYS A 68 -13.37 9.08 -15.27
N TYR A 69 -13.77 10.28 -14.85
CA TYR A 69 -14.47 10.53 -13.61
C TYR A 69 -15.89 11.07 -13.88
N THR A 70 -16.63 11.37 -12.83
CA THR A 70 -17.90 12.07 -12.96
C THR A 70 -17.68 13.45 -13.58
N HIS A 71 -18.16 13.65 -14.81
CA HIS A 71 -18.05 14.93 -15.49
C HIS A 71 -18.68 16.07 -14.67
N PHE A 72 -18.05 17.25 -14.66
CA PHE A 72 -18.46 18.36 -13.80
C PHE A 72 -19.89 18.86 -14.08
N HIS A 73 -20.36 18.77 -15.32
CA HIS A 73 -21.71 19.22 -15.73
C HIS A 73 -22.80 18.14 -15.59
N SER A 74 -22.46 16.95 -15.09
CA SER A 74 -23.45 15.89 -14.83
C SER A 74 -24.49 16.29 -13.77
N PHE A 75 -25.63 15.60 -13.73
CA PHE A 75 -26.68 15.80 -12.71
C PHE A 75 -26.33 15.20 -11.33
N VAL A 76 -25.05 15.31 -10.94
CA VAL A 76 -24.55 14.88 -9.63
C VAL A 76 -24.39 16.11 -8.73
N PRO A 77 -24.82 16.05 -7.45
CA PRO A 77 -24.68 17.18 -6.54
C PRO A 77 -23.23 17.65 -6.40
N ILE A 78 -23.04 18.97 -6.33
CA ILE A 78 -21.71 19.61 -6.28
C ILE A 78 -20.84 19.08 -5.12
N LYS A 79 -21.47 18.62 -4.03
CA LYS A 79 -20.80 18.02 -2.87
C LYS A 79 -19.97 16.79 -3.28
N TYR A 80 -20.53 15.88 -4.08
CA TYR A 80 -19.82 14.68 -4.54
C TYR A 80 -18.66 15.02 -5.46
N LYS A 81 -18.86 15.98 -6.37
CA LYS A 81 -17.78 16.48 -7.26
C LYS A 81 -16.63 17.07 -6.47
N ARG A 82 -16.91 17.89 -5.45
CA ARG A 82 -15.87 18.43 -4.54
C ARG A 82 -15.19 17.34 -3.72
N ASN A 83 -15.94 16.35 -3.26
CA ASN A 83 -15.40 15.25 -2.49
C ASN A 83 -14.49 14.36 -3.36
N LEU A 84 -14.81 14.14 -4.62
CA LEU A 84 -13.94 13.42 -5.55
C LEU A 84 -12.54 14.04 -5.58
N VAL A 85 -12.46 15.35 -5.85
CA VAL A 85 -11.17 16.08 -5.89
C VAL A 85 -10.39 15.90 -4.58
N LYS A 86 -11.07 16.08 -3.44
CA LYS A 86 -10.44 15.90 -2.13
C LYS A 86 -9.93 14.48 -1.91
N THR A 87 -10.73 13.48 -2.26
CA THR A 87 -10.39 12.08 -2.08
C THR A 87 -9.19 11.69 -2.95
N LEU A 88 -9.16 12.13 -4.21
CA LEU A 88 -8.03 11.88 -5.11
C LEU A 88 -6.74 12.53 -4.58
N SER A 89 -6.79 13.82 -4.21
CA SER A 89 -5.63 14.52 -3.66
C SER A 89 -5.17 13.95 -2.31
N HIS A 90 -6.10 13.52 -1.46
CA HIS A 90 -5.78 12.87 -0.20
C HIS A 90 -5.11 11.52 -0.43
N ARG A 91 -5.63 10.71 -1.36
CA ARG A 91 -5.09 9.39 -1.72
C ARG A 91 -3.64 9.50 -2.20
N VAL A 92 -3.35 10.44 -3.11
CA VAL A 92 -1.98 10.71 -3.57
C VAL A 92 -1.06 11.01 -2.38
N ARG A 93 -1.47 11.90 -1.47
CA ARG A 93 -0.65 12.30 -0.31
C ARG A 93 -0.46 11.19 0.72
N ALA A 94 -1.45 10.31 0.87
CA ALA A 94 -1.41 9.23 1.85
C ALA A 94 -0.54 8.05 1.37
N ILE A 95 -0.58 7.77 0.06
CA ILE A 95 0.07 6.59 -0.53
C ILE A 95 1.47 6.92 -1.06
N CYS A 96 1.61 8.00 -1.81
CA CYS A 96 2.83 8.27 -2.57
C CYS A 96 3.99 8.73 -1.69
N SER A 97 5.21 8.42 -2.13
CA SER A 97 6.42 8.97 -1.55
C SER A 97 6.53 10.47 -1.83
N LYS A 98 7.11 11.24 -0.89
CA LYS A 98 7.17 12.71 -0.95
C LYS A 98 7.68 13.27 -2.29
N GLU A 99 8.68 12.61 -2.85
CA GLU A 99 9.32 12.96 -4.12
C GLU A 99 8.41 12.84 -5.35
N VAL A 100 7.29 12.12 -5.27
CA VAL A 100 6.37 11.91 -6.40
C VAL A 100 5.00 12.56 -6.18
N ILE A 101 4.77 13.15 -5.00
CA ILE A 101 3.45 13.71 -4.67
C ILE A 101 3.07 14.82 -5.66
N GLU A 102 4.02 15.66 -6.07
CA GLU A 102 3.73 16.78 -6.96
C GLU A 102 3.36 16.30 -8.37
N ASP A 103 4.14 15.35 -8.92
CA ASP A 103 3.86 14.77 -10.24
C ASP A 103 2.50 14.07 -10.27
N GLU A 104 2.19 13.25 -9.27
CA GLU A 104 0.93 12.52 -9.16
C GLU A 104 -0.26 13.46 -8.95
N LEU A 105 -0.07 14.56 -8.20
CA LEU A 105 -1.08 15.60 -8.09
C LEU A 105 -1.28 16.34 -9.41
N SER A 106 -0.24 16.54 -10.22
CA SER A 106 -0.39 17.12 -11.56
C SER A 106 -1.26 16.22 -12.44
N ILE A 107 -1.03 14.91 -12.44
CA ILE A 107 -1.86 13.95 -13.18
C ILE A 107 -3.32 14.06 -12.75
N VAL A 108 -3.60 14.09 -11.43
CA VAL A 108 -4.97 14.27 -10.92
C VAL A 108 -5.57 15.61 -11.36
N TYR A 109 -4.77 16.67 -11.39
CA TYR A 109 -5.20 17.99 -11.85
C TYR A 109 -5.62 17.92 -13.33
N ASP A 110 -4.72 17.47 -14.19
CA ASP A 110 -4.92 17.40 -15.64
C ASP A 110 -6.13 16.52 -16.00
N THR A 111 -6.21 15.33 -15.41
CA THR A 111 -7.37 14.44 -15.59
C THR A 111 -8.67 15.12 -15.12
N SER A 112 -8.65 15.90 -14.04
CA SER A 112 -9.86 16.59 -13.58
C SER A 112 -10.27 17.73 -14.53
N ILE A 113 -9.30 18.45 -15.11
CA ILE A 113 -9.57 19.48 -16.13
C ILE A 113 -10.23 18.84 -17.36
N GLU A 114 -9.74 17.70 -17.82
CA GLU A 114 -10.36 16.92 -18.91
C GLU A 114 -11.79 16.49 -18.59
N ASN A 115 -12.09 16.22 -17.31
CA ASN A 115 -13.44 15.92 -16.84
C ASN A 115 -14.32 17.18 -16.60
N GLY A 116 -13.88 18.35 -17.05
CA GLY A 116 -14.63 19.60 -17.05
C GLY A 116 -14.62 20.35 -15.72
N TYR A 117 -13.72 20.00 -14.78
CA TYR A 117 -13.65 20.65 -13.48
C TYR A 117 -13.04 22.06 -13.59
N PRO A 118 -13.65 23.10 -12.99
CA PRO A 118 -13.08 24.45 -13.01
C PRO A 118 -11.75 24.54 -12.24
N GLU A 119 -10.74 25.21 -12.81
CA GLU A 119 -9.42 25.35 -12.17
C GLU A 119 -9.48 25.94 -10.76
N LYS A 120 -10.34 26.95 -10.55
CA LYS A 120 -10.51 27.59 -9.24
C LYS A 120 -10.98 26.59 -8.18
N LEU A 121 -11.81 25.62 -8.57
CA LEU A 121 -12.29 24.57 -7.69
C LEU A 121 -11.17 23.57 -7.39
N MET A 122 -10.39 23.18 -8.42
CA MET A 122 -9.23 22.31 -8.26
C MET A 122 -8.21 22.91 -7.30
N LYS A 123 -7.74 24.14 -7.55
CA LYS A 123 -6.78 24.85 -6.69
C LYS A 123 -7.27 24.96 -5.23
N LYS A 124 -8.57 25.21 -5.03
CA LYS A 124 -9.18 25.31 -3.69
C LYS A 124 -9.29 23.97 -2.94
N HIS A 125 -9.49 22.86 -3.64
CA HIS A 125 -9.79 21.57 -3.00
C HIS A 125 -8.65 20.56 -3.06
N MET A 126 -7.66 20.79 -3.93
CA MET A 126 -6.41 20.06 -3.93
C MET A 126 -5.43 20.60 -2.89
N THR A 127 -5.48 21.89 -2.55
CA THR A 127 -4.57 22.48 -1.56
C THR A 127 -4.63 21.75 -0.22
N LYS A 128 -3.46 21.53 0.37
CA LYS A 128 -3.35 20.92 1.69
C LYS A 128 -3.94 21.92 2.67
N LYS A 129 -5.07 21.60 3.30
CA LYS A 129 -5.46 22.33 4.50
C LYS A 129 -4.37 22.06 5.52
N THR A 130 -3.74 23.11 6.04
CA THR A 130 -3.05 23.03 7.32
C THR A 130 -4.04 22.41 8.30
N GLU A 131 -3.69 21.24 8.82
CA GLU A 131 -4.50 20.61 9.85
C GLU A 131 -4.59 21.63 11.00
N LYS A 132 -5.82 22.05 11.35
CA LYS A 132 -6.04 22.41 12.76
C LYS A 132 -5.84 21.11 13.52
N ASP A 133 -5.06 21.14 14.59
CA ASP A 133 -4.80 20.00 15.47
C ASP A 133 -6.12 19.32 15.86
N TYR A 134 -6.51 18.30 15.10
CA TYR A 134 -7.50 17.34 15.50
C TYR A 134 -6.72 16.08 15.79
N SER A 135 -6.45 15.84 17.08
CA SER A 135 -5.96 14.57 17.58
C SER A 135 -6.92 13.47 17.12
N LEU A 136 -6.50 12.67 16.14
CA LEU A 136 -7.27 11.50 15.73
C LEU A 136 -6.99 10.34 16.70
N PRO A 137 -8.01 9.70 17.30
CA PRO A 137 -7.83 8.39 17.88
C PRO A 137 -8.07 7.37 16.77
N VAL A 138 -7.02 6.89 16.10
CA VAL A 138 -7.15 5.75 15.19
C VAL A 138 -6.78 4.47 15.93
N LYS A 139 -7.76 3.57 16.07
CA LYS A 139 -7.55 2.18 16.51
C LYS A 139 -6.58 1.52 15.54
N LYS A 140 -5.46 1.04 16.07
CA LYS A 140 -4.37 0.43 15.32
C LYS A 140 -4.80 -0.92 14.72
N ALA A 141 -4.49 -1.18 13.46
CA ALA A 141 -4.67 -2.49 12.83
C ALA A 141 -3.60 -3.48 13.32
N SER A 142 -4.02 -4.71 13.65
CA SER A 142 -3.16 -5.79 14.14
C SER A 142 -2.37 -6.42 13.00
N LEU A 143 -1.05 -6.42 13.06
CA LEU A 143 -0.18 -7.15 12.14
C LEU A 143 0.36 -8.41 12.81
N TYR A 144 0.14 -9.58 12.21
CA TYR A 144 0.62 -10.87 12.74
C TYR A 144 1.81 -11.38 11.92
N THR A 145 2.89 -11.77 12.61
CA THR A 145 4.05 -12.45 12.01
C THR A 145 4.43 -13.65 12.87
N THR A 146 4.74 -14.78 12.22
CA THR A 146 5.19 -16.03 12.84
C THR A 146 6.67 -16.25 12.59
N LYS A 147 7.47 -16.46 13.65
CA LYS A 147 8.89 -16.84 13.58
C LYS A 147 9.09 -18.34 13.80
N ILE A 148 9.97 -18.95 13.01
CA ILE A 148 10.47 -20.33 13.19
C ILE A 148 11.76 -20.27 14.03
N HIS A 149 11.84 -21.08 15.09
CA HIS A 149 12.92 -21.06 16.09
C HIS A 149 14.26 -21.59 15.53
N GLY A 150 15.15 -20.69 15.16
CA GLY A 150 16.60 -20.92 15.08
C GLY A 150 17.30 -20.13 16.18
N ARG A 151 18.18 -20.79 16.93
CA ARG A 151 18.81 -20.37 18.20
C ARG A 151 19.35 -18.92 18.25
N TYR A 152 18.55 -17.95 18.70
CA TYR A 152 19.02 -16.60 19.07
C TYR A 152 18.21 -16.03 20.26
N THR A 153 18.85 -15.20 21.07
CA THR A 153 18.34 -14.66 22.35
C THR A 153 17.11 -13.75 22.17
N LYS A 154 16.09 -13.96 23.03
CA LYS A 154 14.72 -13.41 22.94
C LYS A 154 14.57 -11.87 22.93
N ARG A 155 15.57 -11.09 23.35
CA ARG A 155 15.39 -9.65 23.62
C ARG A 155 15.84 -8.73 22.48
N ASP A 156 16.96 -9.03 21.83
CA ASP A 156 17.61 -8.09 20.90
C ASP A 156 16.82 -7.91 19.59
N ASN A 157 16.07 -8.93 19.18
CA ASN A 157 15.28 -8.90 17.95
C ASN A 157 13.91 -8.19 18.06
N PHE A 158 13.37 -8.02 19.28
CA PHE A 158 12.05 -7.39 19.42
C PHE A 158 12.14 -5.89 19.21
N GLU A 159 13.15 -5.25 19.79
CA GLU A 159 13.38 -3.82 19.65
C GLU A 159 13.68 -3.42 18.21
N GLU A 160 14.44 -4.23 17.45
CA GLU A 160 14.72 -3.92 16.04
C GLU A 160 13.48 -4.00 15.15
N ILE A 161 12.63 -5.01 15.35
CA ILE A 161 11.39 -5.16 14.58
C ILE A 161 10.38 -4.10 14.99
N GLU A 162 10.29 -3.76 16.28
CA GLU A 162 9.44 -2.66 16.76
C GLU A 162 9.94 -1.31 16.24
N LYS A 163 11.26 -1.10 16.17
CA LYS A 163 11.88 0.11 15.61
C LYS A 163 11.68 0.19 14.10
N PHE A 164 11.83 -0.91 13.37
CA PHE A 164 11.52 -0.99 11.94
C PHE A 164 10.04 -0.73 11.67
N SER A 165 9.14 -1.35 12.43
CA SER A 165 7.69 -1.14 12.33
C SER A 165 7.30 0.29 12.67
N SER A 166 7.83 0.85 13.76
CA SER A 166 7.54 2.22 14.17
C SER A 166 8.07 3.25 13.16
N LYS A 167 9.20 2.96 12.51
CA LYS A 167 9.81 3.83 11.51
C LYS A 167 9.08 3.77 10.16
N ASN A 168 8.68 2.58 9.72
CA ASN A 168 8.17 2.35 8.36
C ASN A 168 6.65 2.18 8.26
N LEU A 169 5.97 1.78 9.34
CA LEU A 169 4.54 1.42 9.38
C LEU A 169 3.79 2.19 10.48
N LYS A 170 3.77 3.52 10.38
CA LYS A 170 3.22 4.45 11.39
C LYS A 170 1.74 4.26 11.73
N CYS A 171 0.99 3.49 10.95
CA CYS A 171 -0.45 3.26 11.10
C CYS A 171 -0.83 1.88 11.69
N CYS A 172 0.13 1.05 12.09
CA CYS A 172 -0.12 -0.33 12.51
C CYS A 172 0.32 -0.63 13.96
N LYS A 173 -0.33 -1.59 14.64
CA LYS A 173 0.15 -2.21 15.89
C LYS A 173 0.68 -3.59 15.57
N LEU A 174 1.97 -3.77 15.75
CA LEU A 174 2.62 -5.06 15.55
C LEU A 174 2.20 -6.02 16.68
N HIS A 175 1.69 -7.19 16.33
CA HIS A 175 1.40 -8.30 17.22
C HIS A 175 2.26 -9.51 16.80
N VAL A 176 3.32 -9.78 17.55
CA VAL A 176 4.23 -10.90 17.26
C VAL A 176 3.66 -12.17 17.88
N LEU A 177 3.37 -13.18 17.06
CA LEU A 177 2.92 -14.49 17.54
C LEU A 177 4.11 -15.45 17.55
N PHE A 178 4.39 -16.04 18.72
CA PHE A 178 5.42 -17.04 18.86
C PHE A 178 4.77 -18.42 18.73
N SER A 179 5.14 -19.15 17.67
CA SER A 179 4.83 -20.58 17.57
C SER A 179 6.02 -21.37 18.10
N VAL A 180 5.76 -22.28 19.03
CA VAL A 180 6.72 -23.28 19.49
C VAL A 180 6.23 -24.60 18.88
N ARG A 181 7.00 -25.21 17.97
CA ARG A 181 6.73 -26.60 17.59
C ARG A 181 6.88 -27.45 18.86
N PRO A 182 5.97 -28.39 19.16
CA PRO A 182 6.22 -29.37 20.20
C PRO A 182 7.51 -30.11 19.84
N MET A 183 8.45 -30.20 20.78
CA MET A 183 9.58 -31.12 20.66
C MET A 183 9.00 -32.52 20.69
N GLU A 184 9.09 -33.25 19.58
CA GLU A 184 9.06 -34.71 19.66
C GLU A 184 10.31 -35.12 20.44
N ILE A 185 10.09 -35.52 21.69
CA ILE A 185 11.07 -36.21 22.51
C ILE A 185 10.77 -37.70 22.33
N SER A 186 11.83 -38.44 22.00
CA SER A 186 11.99 -39.89 21.77
C SER A 186 11.48 -40.44 20.44
#